data_AF-A0A1H7ABC9-F1
#
_entry.id   AF-A0A1H7ABC9-F1
#
_cell.length_a   1.000
_cell.length_b   1.000
_cell.length_c   1.000
_cell.angle_alpha   90.00
_cell.angle_beta   90.00
_cell.angle_gamma   90.00
#
_symmetry.space_group_name_H-M   'P 1'
#
loop_
_entity.id
_entity.type
_entity.pdbx_description
1 polymer ?
#
loop_
_entity_poly.entity_id
_entity_poly.type
_entity_poly.pdbx_seq_one_letter_code
_entity_poly.pdbx_strand_id
1 'polypeptide(L)'
;MKQFTRNDWLLKNFLGFALSYSIYSLLAHGYTGGHDYELSFAQFLTHTVALLVVGSIVGVAQYSALSESYNLRSSKIIVVPLFFVAFFWIGYYLSGPPLDIILGFPVLGSVLWIFDDKIRKLTMPYKILAYCGFFCGALVGGMVLTLIDTQTGIIGKMQDSIGLHTIMWLILALPTAVIGGWISGISIKKSL
;
A
#
# COMPACT_ATOMS: atom_id res chain seq x y z
N MET A 1 -20.40 -8.27 -18.50
CA MET A 1 -19.99 -7.95 -17.12
C MET A 1 -19.01 -9.01 -16.67
N LYS A 2 -17.75 -8.64 -16.41
CA LYS A 2 -16.71 -9.50 -15.86
C LYS A 2 -17.05 -9.80 -14.40
N GLN A 3 -17.26 -11.08 -14.09
CA GLN A 3 -17.47 -11.53 -12.72
C GLN A 3 -16.19 -11.34 -11.90
N PHE A 4 -16.32 -10.84 -10.67
CA PHE A 4 -15.20 -10.78 -9.74
C PHE A 4 -14.59 -12.18 -9.54
N THR A 5 -13.28 -12.27 -9.65
CA THR A 5 -12.53 -13.44 -9.20
C THR A 5 -11.44 -13.01 -8.23
N ARG A 6 -11.23 -13.81 -7.18
CA ARG A 6 -10.16 -13.55 -6.21
C ARG A 6 -8.78 -13.53 -6.87
N ASN A 7 -8.59 -14.31 -7.93
CA ASN A 7 -7.33 -14.35 -8.67
C ASN A 7 -7.06 -13.05 -9.43
N ASP A 8 -8.08 -12.48 -10.07
CA ASP A 8 -7.97 -11.16 -10.72
C ASP A 8 -7.67 -10.07 -9.69
N TRP A 9 -8.38 -10.07 -8.55
CA TRP A 9 -8.11 -9.15 -7.43
C TRP A 9 -6.68 -9.24 -6.90
N LEU A 10 -6.19 -10.46 -6.67
CA LEU A 10 -4.84 -10.71 -6.20
C LEU A 10 -3.81 -10.24 -7.22
N LEU A 11 -3.99 -10.59 -8.49
CA LEU A 11 -3.10 -10.19 -9.58
C LEU A 11 -3.03 -8.66 -9.72
N LYS A 12 -4.17 -7.98 -9.67
CA LYS A 12 -4.22 -6.52 -9.78
C LYS A 12 -3.56 -5.83 -8.58
N ASN A 13 -3.75 -6.32 -7.36
CA ASN A 13 -3.01 -5.80 -6.21
C ASN A 13 -1.52 -6.08 -6.34
N PHE A 14 -1.12 -7.30 -6.67
CA PHE A 14 0.29 -7.66 -6.87
C PHE A 14 0.96 -6.73 -7.90
N LEU A 15 0.38 -6.60 -9.10
CA LEU A 15 0.91 -5.73 -10.15
C LEU A 15 0.92 -4.26 -9.74
N GLY A 16 -0.15 -3.77 -9.10
CA GLY A 16 -0.26 -2.39 -8.64
C GLY A 16 0.84 -2.03 -7.65
N PHE A 17 1.00 -2.82 -6.59
CA PHE A 17 2.03 -2.61 -5.57
C PHE A 17 3.44 -2.84 -6.11
N ALA A 18 3.67 -3.90 -6.89
CA ALA A 18 4.98 -4.18 -7.46
C ALA A 18 5.45 -3.05 -8.38
N LEU A 19 4.59 -2.62 -9.30
CA LEU A 19 4.91 -1.54 -10.24
C LEU A 19 5.12 -0.21 -9.50
N SER A 20 4.21 0.14 -8.59
CA SER A 20 4.27 1.41 -7.88
C SER A 20 5.52 1.54 -7.03
N TYR A 21 5.88 0.50 -6.28
CA TYR A 21 7.04 0.55 -5.39
C TYR A 21 8.37 0.29 -6.12
N SER A 22 8.36 -0.28 -7.33
CA SER A 22 9.55 -0.34 -8.18
C SER A 22 10.03 1.03 -8.64
N ILE A 23 9.11 2.01 -8.74
CA ILE A 23 9.44 3.38 -9.16
C ILE A 23 9.50 4.37 -7.98
N TYR A 24 8.99 4.00 -6.81
CA TYR A 24 8.88 4.89 -5.66
C TYR A 24 10.23 5.51 -5.27
N SER A 25 11.28 4.69 -5.08
CA SER A 25 12.59 5.17 -4.65
C SER A 25 13.24 6.11 -5.65
N LEU A 26 13.02 5.86 -6.95
CA LEU A 26 13.51 6.75 -8.00
C LEU A 26 12.83 8.12 -7.92
N LEU A 27 11.53 8.16 -7.66
CA LEU A 27 10.78 9.41 -7.51
C LEU A 27 11.11 10.15 -6.21
N ALA A 28 11.26 9.41 -5.11
CA ALA A 28 11.51 9.98 -3.79
C ALA A 28 12.96 10.50 -3.63
N HIS A 29 13.94 9.74 -4.13
CA HIS A 29 15.37 10.03 -3.91
C HIS A 29 16.15 10.40 -5.16
N GLY A 30 15.60 10.20 -6.36
CA GLY A 30 16.32 10.46 -7.60
C GLY A 30 16.80 11.91 -7.74
N TYR A 31 16.07 12.86 -7.15
CA TYR A 31 16.44 14.28 -7.14
C TYR A 31 17.11 14.73 -5.83
N THR A 32 16.70 14.20 -4.69
CA THR A 32 17.13 14.70 -3.36
C THR A 32 18.19 13.84 -2.68
N GLY A 33 18.53 12.68 -3.24
CA GLY A 33 19.44 11.72 -2.62
C GLY A 33 18.86 11.00 -1.40
N GLY A 34 19.72 10.25 -0.71
CA GLY A 34 19.42 9.64 0.59
C GLY A 34 19.26 10.70 1.69
N HIS A 35 18.71 10.28 2.83
CA HIS A 35 18.52 11.14 3.98
C HIS A 35 18.47 10.32 5.27
N ASP A 36 18.76 10.99 6.39
CA ASP A 36 18.49 10.48 7.73
C ASP A 36 16.99 10.56 8.06
N TYR A 37 16.61 10.37 9.31
CA TYR A 37 15.20 10.38 9.73
C TYR A 37 14.47 11.71 9.43
N GLU A 38 15.15 12.85 9.60
CA GLU A 38 14.58 14.17 9.37
C GLU A 38 14.63 14.55 7.89
N LEU A 39 13.47 14.94 7.34
CA LEU A 39 13.36 15.34 5.95
C LEU A 39 13.53 16.86 5.82
N SER A 40 14.42 17.28 4.92
CA SER A 40 14.37 18.64 4.39
C SER A 40 13.05 18.87 3.65
N PHE A 41 12.66 20.14 3.46
CA PHE A 41 11.45 20.50 2.72
C PHE A 41 11.40 19.88 1.31
N ALA A 42 12.54 19.85 0.62
CA ALA A 42 12.64 19.24 -0.71
C ALA A 42 12.39 17.73 -0.65
N GLN A 43 12.98 17.01 0.31
CA GLN A 43 12.77 15.57 0.50
C GLN A 43 11.32 15.27 0.89
N PHE A 44 10.72 16.06 1.77
CA PHE A 44 9.31 15.92 2.12
C PHE A 44 8.38 16.05 0.89
N LEU A 45 8.66 17.04 0.03
CA LEU A 45 7.89 17.26 -1.19
C LEU A 45 8.05 16.10 -2.19
N THR A 46 9.27 15.62 -2.44
CA THR A 46 9.50 14.50 -3.36
C THR A 46 8.89 13.20 -2.85
N HIS A 47 8.97 12.93 -1.54
CA HIS A 47 8.30 11.79 -0.92
C HIS A 47 6.78 11.88 -1.08
N THR A 48 6.19 13.05 -0.82
CA THR A 48 4.75 13.26 -0.99
C THR A 48 4.32 13.01 -2.43
N VAL A 49 5.05 13.53 -3.42
CA VAL A 49 4.77 13.30 -4.84
C VAL A 49 4.91 11.81 -5.19
N ALA A 50 5.96 11.14 -4.71
CA ALA A 50 6.15 9.71 -4.92
C ALA A 50 4.99 8.88 -4.33
N LEU A 51 4.53 9.20 -3.12
CA LEU A 51 3.38 8.56 -2.47
C LEU A 51 2.08 8.79 -3.24
N LEU A 52 1.85 9.99 -3.79
CA LEU A 52 0.71 10.28 -4.66
C LEU A 52 0.72 9.43 -5.93
N VAL A 53 1.89 9.27 -6.56
CA VAL A 53 2.06 8.41 -7.74
C VAL A 53 1.79 6.95 -7.38
N VAL A 54 2.34 6.47 -6.25
CA VAL A 54 2.11 5.11 -5.75
C VAL A 54 0.62 4.85 -5.53
N GLY A 55 -0.04 5.71 -4.77
CA GLY A 55 -1.47 5.59 -4.48
C GLY A 55 -2.33 5.62 -5.73
N SER A 56 -1.94 6.40 -6.74
CA SER A 56 -2.65 6.46 -8.03
C SER A 56 -2.53 5.15 -8.81
N ILE A 57 -1.32 4.57 -8.91
CA ILE A 57 -1.09 3.30 -9.62
C ILE A 57 -1.85 2.16 -8.94
N VAL A 58 -1.75 2.05 -7.61
CA VAL A 58 -2.48 1.04 -6.84
C VAL A 58 -3.99 1.23 -6.97
N GLY A 59 -4.47 2.47 -6.86
CA GLY A 59 -5.89 2.80 -7.00
C GLY A 59 -6.45 2.44 -8.38
N VAL A 60 -5.71 2.70 -9.46
CA VAL A 60 -6.10 2.29 -10.83
C VAL A 60 -6.15 0.77 -10.94
N ALA A 61 -5.15 0.06 -10.40
CA ALA A 61 -5.12 -1.39 -10.45
C ALA A 61 -6.32 -2.00 -9.70
N GLN A 62 -6.60 -1.53 -8.48
CA GLN A 62 -7.75 -1.96 -7.69
C GLN A 62 -9.09 -1.61 -8.36
N TYR A 63 -9.22 -0.40 -8.92
CA TYR A 63 -10.40 0.01 -9.66
C TYR A 63 -10.68 -0.92 -10.84
N SER A 64 -9.64 -1.33 -11.58
CA SER A 64 -9.79 -2.24 -12.71
C SER A 64 -10.32 -3.63 -12.30
N ALA A 65 -10.10 -4.05 -11.05
CA ALA A 65 -10.63 -5.31 -10.51
C ALA A 65 -12.06 -5.18 -9.97
N LEU A 66 -12.44 -4.00 -9.47
CA LEU A 66 -13.64 -3.83 -8.64
C LEU A 66 -14.76 -3.01 -9.29
N SER A 67 -14.44 -2.21 -10.30
CA SER A 67 -15.37 -1.22 -10.90
C SER A 67 -16.71 -1.82 -11.31
N GLU A 68 -16.72 -2.96 -11.99
CA GLU A 68 -17.95 -3.64 -12.42
C GLU A 68 -18.75 -4.24 -11.26
N SER A 69 -18.06 -4.68 -10.20
CA SER A 69 -18.70 -5.36 -9.07
C SER A 69 -19.32 -4.40 -8.06
N TYR A 70 -18.77 -3.19 -7.95
CA TYR A 70 -19.18 -2.17 -6.98
C TYR A 70 -19.74 -0.89 -7.62
N ASN A 71 -19.91 -0.84 -8.95
CA ASN A 71 -20.36 0.35 -9.68
C ASN A 71 -19.56 1.61 -9.32
N LEU A 72 -18.24 1.45 -9.14
CA LEU A 72 -17.36 2.54 -8.73
C LEU A 72 -17.23 3.55 -9.87
N ARG A 73 -17.35 4.85 -9.55
CA ARG A 73 -16.99 5.93 -10.48
C ARG A 73 -15.48 6.04 -10.56
N SER A 74 -14.92 6.25 -11.76
CA SER A 74 -13.47 6.43 -11.96
C SER A 74 -12.88 7.57 -11.11
N SER A 75 -13.66 8.61 -10.82
CA SER A 75 -13.25 9.70 -9.93
C SER A 75 -12.94 9.24 -8.50
N LYS A 76 -13.43 8.07 -8.05
CA LYS A 76 -13.10 7.51 -6.73
C LYS A 76 -11.65 7.07 -6.60
N ILE A 77 -10.94 6.86 -7.71
CA ILE A 77 -9.52 6.50 -7.69
C ILE A 77 -8.69 7.54 -6.91
N ILE A 78 -9.05 8.83 -6.99
CA ILE A 78 -8.33 9.92 -6.31
C ILE A 78 -8.35 9.80 -4.78
N VAL A 79 -9.32 9.09 -4.21
CA VAL A 79 -9.39 8.88 -2.76
C VAL A 79 -8.19 8.07 -2.26
N VAL A 80 -7.68 7.14 -3.08
CA VAL A 80 -6.57 6.26 -2.72
C VAL A 80 -5.30 7.04 -2.40
N PRO A 81 -4.72 7.84 -3.33
CA PRO A 81 -3.51 8.60 -3.03
C PRO A 81 -3.72 9.65 -1.93
N LEU A 82 -4.87 10.31 -1.85
CA LEU A 82 -5.12 11.33 -0.82
C LEU A 82 -5.13 10.73 0.59
N PHE A 83 -5.88 9.65 0.79
CA PHE A 83 -5.94 9.00 2.11
C PHE A 83 -4.62 8.28 2.43
N PHE A 84 -3.97 7.67 1.44
CA PHE A 84 -2.67 7.04 1.64
C PHE A 84 -1.63 8.06 2.15
N VAL A 85 -1.48 9.19 1.45
CA VAL A 85 -0.56 10.27 1.86
C VAL A 85 -0.90 10.80 3.25
N ALA A 86 -2.19 11.05 3.52
CA ALA A 86 -2.63 11.54 4.81
C ALA A 86 -2.25 10.59 5.96
N PHE A 87 -2.57 9.30 5.84
CA PHE A 87 -2.30 8.32 6.90
C PHE A 87 -0.82 7.96 7.02
N PHE A 88 -0.08 7.96 5.91
CA PHE A 88 1.37 7.78 5.93
C PHE A 88 2.04 8.91 6.71
N TRP A 89 1.73 10.17 6.40
CA TRP A 89 2.30 11.31 7.12
C TRP A 89 1.84 11.41 8.57
N ILE A 90 0.59 11.04 8.89
CA ILE A 90 0.15 10.91 10.28
C ILE A 90 1.06 9.93 11.03
N GLY A 91 1.34 8.74 10.47
CA GLY A 91 2.23 7.78 11.10
C GLY A 91 3.66 8.31 11.25
N TYR A 92 4.18 8.98 10.22
CA TYR A 92 5.49 9.61 10.24
C TYR A 92 5.62 10.64 11.37
N TYR A 93 4.66 11.56 11.50
CA TYR A 93 4.72 12.60 12.53
C TYR A 93 4.43 12.09 13.95
N LEU A 94 3.73 10.96 14.10
CA LEU A 94 3.47 10.38 15.40
C LEU A 94 4.69 9.63 15.97
N SER A 95 5.35 8.80 15.15
CA SER A 95 6.46 7.96 15.62
C SER A 95 7.44 7.52 14.54
N GLY A 96 7.29 8.02 13.31
CA GLY A 96 8.12 7.57 12.19
C GLY A 96 7.86 6.11 11.80
N PRO A 97 8.80 5.48 11.09
CA PRO A 97 8.78 4.04 10.87
C PRO A 97 8.81 3.26 12.19
N PRO A 98 7.99 2.19 12.33
CA PRO A 98 7.16 1.57 11.28
C PRO A 98 5.71 2.10 11.21
N LEU A 99 5.36 3.14 11.99
CA LEU A 99 3.97 3.57 12.14
C LEU A 99 3.39 4.18 10.85
N ASP A 100 4.21 4.88 10.07
CA ASP A 100 3.88 5.35 8.71
C ASP A 100 3.43 4.22 7.77
N ILE A 101 4.16 3.09 7.77
CA ILE A 101 3.85 1.87 7.00
C ILE A 101 2.58 1.23 7.53
N ILE A 102 2.49 1.07 8.86
CA ILE A 102 1.36 0.43 9.52
C ILE A 102 0.05 1.19 9.30
N LEU A 103 0.08 2.52 9.20
CA LEU A 103 -1.12 3.32 8.92
C LEU A 103 -1.37 3.48 7.42
N GLY A 104 -0.32 3.67 6.62
CA GLY A 104 -0.42 3.94 5.19
C GLY A 104 -0.88 2.73 4.37
N PHE A 105 -0.27 1.57 4.57
CA PHE A 105 -0.52 0.39 3.72
C PHE A 105 -1.94 -0.19 3.84
N PRO A 106 -2.56 -0.27 5.03
CA PRO A 106 -3.95 -0.68 5.14
C PRO A 106 -4.90 0.22 4.37
N VAL A 107 -4.66 1.54 4.44
CA VAL A 107 -5.45 2.55 3.73
C VAL A 107 -5.25 2.41 2.22
N LEU A 108 -4.00 2.31 1.77
CA LEU A 108 -3.64 2.08 0.37
C LEU A 108 -4.33 0.84 -0.21
N GLY A 109 -4.48 -0.23 0.59
CA GLY A 109 -5.11 -1.48 0.18
C GLY A 109 -6.63 -1.48 0.15
N SER A 110 -7.29 -0.62 0.96
CA SER A 110 -8.72 -0.79 1.26
C SER A 110 -9.59 0.41 0.92
N VAL A 111 -9.05 1.64 0.96
CA VAL A 111 -9.88 2.87 1.01
C VAL A 111 -10.80 3.06 -0.20
N LEU A 112 -10.43 2.50 -1.37
CA LEU A 112 -11.23 2.60 -2.59
C LEU A 112 -12.62 1.99 -2.46
N TRP A 113 -12.75 0.89 -1.71
CA TRP A 113 -13.92 0.01 -1.74
C TRP A 113 -14.49 -0.27 -0.35
N ILE A 114 -13.73 -0.04 0.71
CA ILE A 114 -14.10 -0.40 2.08
C ILE A 114 -15.35 0.34 2.59
N PHE A 115 -15.64 1.51 2.02
CA PHE A 115 -16.82 2.30 2.36
C PHE A 115 -18.04 1.99 1.51
N ASP A 116 -17.98 1.02 0.59
CA ASP A 116 -19.13 0.63 -0.23
C ASP A 116 -20.26 0.00 0.61
N ASP A 117 -21.52 0.24 0.22
CA ASP A 117 -22.69 -0.25 0.93
C ASP A 117 -22.75 -1.78 1.02
N LYS A 118 -22.25 -2.50 0.01
CA LYS A 118 -22.19 -3.97 0.03
C LYS A 118 -21.25 -4.46 1.13
N ILE A 119 -20.12 -3.78 1.35
CA ILE A 119 -19.19 -4.07 2.45
C ILE A 119 -19.80 -3.69 3.80
N ARG A 120 -20.48 -2.55 3.89
CA ARG A 120 -21.14 -2.10 5.13
C ARG A 120 -22.23 -3.06 5.62
N LYS A 121 -22.83 -3.83 4.72
CA LYS A 121 -23.85 -4.86 5.04
C LYS A 121 -23.26 -6.20 5.51
N LEU A 122 -21.94 -6.40 5.41
CA LEU A 122 -21.29 -7.60 5.92
C LEU A 122 -21.40 -7.72 7.46
N THR A 123 -21.31 -8.95 7.96
CA THR A 123 -21.18 -9.19 9.40
C THR A 123 -19.81 -8.73 9.91
N MET A 124 -19.70 -8.49 11.21
CA MET A 124 -18.49 -7.93 11.84
C MET A 124 -17.20 -8.71 11.52
N PRO A 125 -17.17 -10.06 11.50
CA PRO A 125 -15.96 -10.81 11.15
C PRO A 125 -15.44 -10.49 9.74
N TYR A 126 -16.33 -10.39 8.74
CA TYR A 126 -15.91 -10.07 7.38
C TYR A 126 -15.52 -8.60 7.23
N LYS A 127 -16.10 -7.69 8.01
CA LYS A 127 -15.63 -6.30 8.09
C LYS A 127 -14.20 -6.26 8.62
N ILE A 128 -13.94 -6.93 9.74
CA ILE A 128 -12.58 -7.02 10.32
C ILE A 128 -11.60 -7.57 9.29
N LEU A 129 -11.93 -8.68 8.61
CA LEU A 129 -11.08 -9.23 7.54
C LEU A 129 -10.84 -8.25 6.39
N ALA A 130 -11.84 -7.45 6.03
CA ALA A 130 -11.73 -6.45 4.96
C ALA A 130 -10.69 -5.36 5.29
N TYR A 131 -10.68 -4.88 6.54
CA TYR A 131 -9.71 -3.87 7.01
C TYR A 131 -8.35 -4.48 7.33
N CYS A 132 -8.32 -5.59 8.06
CA CYS A 132 -7.09 -6.15 8.63
C CYS A 132 -6.22 -6.88 7.60
N GLY A 133 -6.74 -7.27 6.44
CA GLY A 133 -5.95 -8.02 5.45
C GLY A 133 -4.65 -7.32 5.06
N PHE A 134 -4.74 -6.05 4.66
CA PHE A 134 -3.56 -5.28 4.24
C PHE A 134 -2.66 -4.89 5.42
N PHE A 135 -3.23 -4.73 6.62
CA PHE A 135 -2.46 -4.56 7.84
C PHE A 135 -1.63 -5.79 8.17
N CYS A 136 -2.20 -6.99 8.12
CA CYS A 136 -1.47 -8.24 8.30
C CYS A 136 -0.34 -8.39 7.28
N GLY A 137 -0.62 -8.06 6.01
CA GLY A 137 0.39 -8.10 4.97
C GLY A 137 1.55 -7.10 5.20
N ALA A 138 1.25 -5.88 5.65
CA ALA A 138 2.26 -4.88 6.02
C ALA A 138 3.12 -5.34 7.21
N LEU A 139 2.50 -5.94 8.23
CA LEU A 139 3.23 -6.52 9.38
C LEU A 139 4.17 -7.64 8.94
N VAL A 140 3.71 -8.56 8.07
CA VAL A 140 4.56 -9.63 7.55
C VAL A 140 5.71 -9.06 6.73
N GLY A 141 5.46 -8.08 5.87
CA GLY A 141 6.52 -7.39 5.14
C GLY A 141 7.55 -6.75 6.08
N GLY A 142 7.09 -6.08 7.14
CA GLY A 142 7.96 -5.47 8.15
C GLY A 142 8.80 -6.52 8.89
N MET A 143 8.20 -7.65 9.29
CA MET A 143 8.91 -8.75 9.94
C MET A 143 9.99 -9.36 9.03
N VAL A 144 9.69 -9.56 7.74
CA VAL A 144 10.68 -10.05 6.77
C VAL A 144 11.82 -9.05 6.62
N LEU A 145 11.50 -7.76 6.54
CA LEU A 145 12.49 -6.70 6.46
C LEU A 145 13.40 -6.69 7.70
N THR A 146 12.84 -6.71 8.91
CA THR A 146 13.61 -6.80 10.17
C THR A 146 14.47 -8.07 10.24
N LEU A 147 13.96 -9.21 9.76
CA LEU A 147 14.73 -10.45 9.73
C LEU A 147 15.95 -10.35 8.80
N ILE A 148 15.76 -9.79 7.61
CA ILE A 148 16.87 -9.56 6.67
C ILE A 148 17.91 -8.61 7.29
N ASP A 149 17.45 -7.56 7.96
CA ASP A 149 18.35 -6.60 8.59
C ASP A 149 19.18 -7.21 9.70
N THR A 150 18.53 -7.89 10.65
CA THR A 150 19.20 -8.51 11.79
C THR A 150 20.25 -9.54 11.37
N GLN A 151 20.12 -10.12 10.17
CA GLN A 151 21.08 -11.07 9.61
C GLN A 151 22.19 -10.44 8.77
N THR A 152 21.94 -9.29 8.13
CA THR A 152 22.83 -8.74 7.10
C THR A 152 23.41 -7.36 7.42
N GLY A 153 22.77 -6.61 8.32
CA GLY A 153 23.09 -5.22 8.65
C GLY A 153 22.88 -4.25 7.48
N ILE A 154 22.06 -4.62 6.49
CA ILE A 154 21.94 -3.85 5.25
C ILE A 154 20.97 -2.66 5.40
N ILE A 155 19.98 -2.65 6.31
CA ILE A 155 18.96 -1.56 6.36
C ILE A 155 19.58 -0.18 6.57
N GLY A 156 20.58 -0.06 7.44
CA GLY A 156 21.27 1.22 7.65
C GLY A 156 21.92 1.79 6.38
N LYS A 157 22.22 0.93 5.40
CA LYS A 157 22.75 1.31 4.08
C LYS A 157 21.67 1.42 3.00
N MET A 158 20.43 1.00 3.29
CA MET A 158 19.36 0.98 2.30
C MET A 158 18.86 2.38 1.95
N GLN A 159 19.00 3.37 2.84
CA GLN A 159 18.61 4.76 2.58
C GLN A 159 19.61 5.50 1.69
N ASP A 160 20.85 5.02 1.60
CA ASP A 160 21.92 5.64 0.79
C ASP A 160 21.90 5.22 -0.69
N SER A 161 21.16 4.17 -1.02
CA SER A 161 21.13 3.58 -2.36
C SER A 161 19.70 3.40 -2.84
N ILE A 162 19.36 4.07 -3.97
CA ILE A 162 18.05 3.95 -4.63
C ILE A 162 17.69 2.47 -4.86
N GLY A 163 18.65 1.64 -5.27
CA GLY A 163 18.43 0.22 -5.52
C GLY A 163 18.05 -0.54 -4.25
N LEU A 164 18.81 -0.35 -3.17
CA LEU A 164 18.53 -0.99 -1.89
C LEU A 164 17.21 -0.51 -1.28
N HIS A 165 16.93 0.79 -1.37
CA HIS A 165 15.66 1.36 -0.95
C HIS A 165 14.48 0.77 -1.73
N THR A 166 14.63 0.56 -3.05
CA THR A 166 13.60 -0.09 -3.88
C THR A 166 13.34 -1.53 -3.42
N ILE A 167 14.39 -2.29 -3.12
CA ILE A 167 14.26 -3.66 -2.60
C ILE A 167 13.52 -3.67 -1.26
N MET A 168 13.86 -2.75 -0.34
CA MET A 168 13.17 -2.58 0.94
C MET A 168 11.66 -2.39 0.74
N TRP A 169 11.28 -1.45 -0.12
CA TRP A 169 9.87 -1.19 -0.39
C TRP A 169 9.16 -2.35 -1.05
N LEU A 170 9.82 -3.11 -1.93
CA LEU A 170 9.25 -4.32 -2.52
C LEU A 170 9.05 -5.43 -1.48
N ILE A 171 9.99 -5.59 -0.53
CA ILE A 171 9.85 -6.53 0.59
C ILE A 171 8.63 -6.19 1.45
N LEU A 172 8.30 -4.91 1.61
CA LEU A 172 7.09 -4.47 2.31
C LEU A 172 5.81 -4.62 1.44
N ALA A 173 5.89 -4.20 0.19
CA ALA A 173 4.76 -4.07 -0.71
C ALA A 173 4.22 -5.42 -1.21
N LEU A 174 5.09 -6.37 -1.54
CA LEU A 174 4.66 -7.65 -2.10
C LEU A 174 3.89 -8.52 -1.09
N PRO A 175 4.35 -8.71 0.16
CA PRO A 175 3.56 -9.38 1.18
C PRO A 175 2.23 -8.65 1.46
N THR A 176 2.26 -7.31 1.47
CA THR A 176 1.03 -6.52 1.64
C THR A 176 0.02 -6.79 0.53
N ALA A 177 0.47 -6.80 -0.73
CA ALA A 177 -0.38 -7.07 -1.87
C ALA A 177 -0.93 -8.51 -1.86
N VAL A 178 -0.09 -9.50 -1.55
CA VAL A 178 -0.46 -10.91 -1.61
C VAL A 178 -1.37 -11.30 -0.45
N ILE A 179 -0.94 -11.03 0.78
CA ILE A 179 -1.70 -11.38 1.99
C ILE A 179 -2.94 -10.49 2.07
N GLY A 180 -2.79 -9.19 1.86
CA GLY A 180 -3.89 -8.24 1.88
C GLY A 180 -4.91 -8.53 0.79
N GLY A 181 -4.47 -8.78 -0.45
CA GLY A 181 -5.34 -9.18 -1.54
C GLY A 181 -6.07 -10.51 -1.26
N TRP A 182 -5.38 -11.51 -0.73
CA TRP A 182 -5.99 -12.81 -0.45
C TRP A 182 -7.04 -12.74 0.67
N ILE A 183 -6.71 -12.10 1.80
CA ILE A 183 -7.62 -11.95 2.95
C ILE A 183 -8.82 -11.07 2.58
N SER A 184 -8.58 -9.87 2.04
CA SER A 184 -9.67 -8.94 1.66
C SER A 184 -10.57 -9.51 0.57
N GLY A 185 -10.01 -10.35 -0.32
CA GLY A 185 -10.77 -11.04 -1.36
C GLY A 185 -11.85 -11.97 -0.81
N ILE A 186 -11.73 -12.46 0.44
CA ILE A 186 -12.78 -13.24 1.12
C ILE A 186 -14.00 -12.35 1.39
N SER A 187 -13.78 -11.17 1.96
CA SER A 187 -14.84 -10.22 2.29
C SER A 187 -15.48 -9.63 1.03
N ILE A 188 -14.67 -9.30 0.03
CA ILE A 188 -15.18 -8.81 -1.26
C ILE A 188 -16.10 -9.86 -1.88
N LYS A 189 -15.63 -11.12 -2.01
CA LYS A 189 -16.45 -12.20 -2.57
C LYS A 189 -17.74 -12.42 -1.79
N LYS A 190 -17.70 -12.25 -0.46
CA LYS A 190 -18.89 -12.44 0.40
C LYS A 190 -19.93 -11.33 0.23
N SER A 191 -19.53 -10.14 -0.19
CA SER A 191 -20.42 -8.98 -0.36
C SER A 191 -21.12 -8.89 -1.71
N LEU A 192 -20.66 -9.67 -2.70
CA LEU A 192 -21.23 -9.74 -4.04
C LEU A 192 -22.30 -10.83 -4.11
#